data_AF-A0A0N4UU40-F1
#
_entry.id   AF-A0A0N4UU40-F1
#
_cell.length_a   1.000
_cell.length_b   1.000
_cell.length_c   1.000
_cell.angle_alpha   90.00
_cell.angle_beta   90.00
_cell.angle_gamma   90.00
#
_symmetry.space_group_name_H-M   'P 1'
#
loop_
_entity.id
_entity.type
_entity.pdbx_description
1 polymer ?
#
loop_
_entity_poly.entity_id
_entity_poly.type
_entity_poly.pdbx_seq_one_letter_code
_entity_poly.pdbx_strand_id
1 'polypeptide(L)'
;MYDLPDAIRIVEFLLLQCWFVLKVYILYKCFRVTFAFWRAVYIYRIAPLFYSPKLDQYKNRWTVVTGGTDGIGKAYTIELAKHQFKKFVLIGRNSTKLDNVKKLLGKFYFIY
;
A
#
# COMPACT_ATOMS: atom_id res chain seq x y z
N MET A 1 45.24 46.53 -23.87
CA MET A 1 44.52 46.86 -22.63
C MET A 1 43.11 46.34 -22.85
N TYR A 2 42.72 45.21 -22.26
CA TYR A 2 41.34 44.78 -22.33
C TYR A 2 40.52 45.81 -21.55
N ASP A 3 39.54 46.43 -22.20
CA ASP A 3 38.71 47.43 -21.55
C ASP A 3 37.94 46.76 -20.40
N LEU A 4 38.06 47.34 -19.19
CA LEU A 4 37.38 46.91 -17.96
C LEU A 4 35.90 46.50 -18.17
N PRO A 5 35.09 47.20 -18.99
CA PRO A 5 33.70 46.79 -19.27
C PRO A 5 33.54 45.47 -20.04
N ASP A 6 34.50 45.08 -20.89
CA ASP A 6 34.42 43.81 -21.63
C ASP A 6 34.71 42.61 -20.73
N ALA A 7 35.65 42.78 -19.78
CA ALA A 7 35.94 41.76 -18.78
C ALA A 7 34.72 41.49 -17.87
N ILE A 8 33.98 42.53 -17.49
CA ILE A 8 32.76 42.40 -16.66
C ILE A 8 31.68 41.61 -17.40
N ARG A 9 31.45 41.90 -18.69
CA ARG A 9 30.45 41.18 -19.51
C ARG A 9 30.75 39.69 -19.66
N ILE A 10 32.04 39.34 -19.81
CA ILE A 10 32.47 37.94 -19.90
C ILE A 10 32.22 37.22 -18.57
N VAL A 11 32.52 37.85 -17.43
CA VAL A 11 32.28 37.29 -16.10
C VAL A 11 30.78 37.08 -15.84
N GLU A 12 29.94 38.05 -16.19
CA GLU A 12 28.47 37.92 -16.07
C GLU A 12 27.94 36.75 -16.91
N PHE A 13 28.44 36.58 -18.14
CA PHE A 13 28.06 35.48 -19.01
C PHE A 13 28.46 34.11 -18.42
N LEU A 14 29.67 34.00 -17.87
CA LEU A 14 30.13 32.77 -17.19
C LEU A 14 29.31 32.46 -15.94
N LEU A 15 28.96 33.47 -15.14
CA LEU A 15 28.12 33.30 -13.95
C LEU A 15 26.69 32.84 -14.31
N LEU A 16 26.12 33.37 -15.38
CA LEU A 16 24.81 32.94 -15.89
C LEU A 16 24.81 31.48 -16.35
N GLN A 17 25.89 31.03 -17.00
CA GLN A 17 26.03 29.63 -17.41
C GLN A 17 26.16 28.69 -16.21
N CYS A 18 26.98 29.04 -15.22
CA CYS A 18 27.10 28.28 -13.98
C CYS A 18 25.75 28.18 -13.25
N TRP A 19 25.00 29.28 -13.18
CA TRP A 19 23.67 29.32 -12.57
C TRP A 19 22.66 28.44 -13.33
N PHE A 20 22.73 28.41 -14.65
CA PHE A 20 21.89 27.54 -15.47
C PHE A 20 22.15 26.05 -15.20
N VAL A 21 23.42 25.64 -15.15
CA VAL A 21 23.80 24.24 -14.85
C VAL A 21 23.32 23.82 -13.47
N LEU A 22 23.48 24.68 -12.45
CA LEU A 22 22.99 24.43 -11.10
C LEU A 22 21.45 24.27 -11.07
N LYS A 23 20.71 25.13 -11.76
CA LYS A 23 19.25 25.03 -11.87
C LYS A 23 18.80 23.72 -12.49
N VAL A 24 19.43 23.30 -13.60
CA VAL A 24 19.10 22.04 -14.28
C VAL A 24 19.40 20.85 -13.37
N TYR A 25 20.52 20.87 -12.65
CA TYR A 25 20.87 19.81 -11.71
C TYR A 25 19.88 19.71 -10.53
N ILE A 26 19.51 20.84 -9.93
CA ILE A 26 18.50 20.89 -8.85
C ILE A 26 17.16 20.39 -9.37
N LEU A 27 16.71 20.84 -10.55
CA LEU A 27 15.46 20.40 -11.15
C LEU A 27 15.45 18.89 -11.40
N TYR A 28 16.53 18.33 -11.93
CA TYR A 28 16.68 16.88 -12.13
C TYR A 28 16.58 16.11 -10.80
N LYS A 29 17.26 16.58 -9.75
CA LYS A 29 17.20 15.96 -8.41
C LYS A 29 15.81 16.03 -7.81
N CYS A 30 15.16 17.20 -7.88
CA CYS A 30 13.79 17.38 -7.43
C CYS A 30 12.85 16.44 -8.17
N PHE A 31 12.90 16.41 -9.51
CA PHE A 31 12.06 15.54 -10.33
C PHE A 31 12.23 14.05 -9.99
N ARG A 32 13.49 13.60 -9.81
CA ARG A 32 13.79 12.22 -9.46
C ARG A 32 13.21 11.82 -8.11
N VAL A 33 13.33 12.70 -7.10
CA VAL A 33 12.78 12.44 -5.76
C VAL A 33 11.26 12.48 -5.79
N THR A 34 10.66 13.47 -6.46
CA THR A 34 9.20 13.54 -6.58
C THR A 34 8.63 12.34 -7.32
N PHE A 35 9.30 11.86 -8.37
CA PHE A 35 8.86 10.67 -9.10
C PHE A 35 8.93 9.40 -8.24
N ALA A 36 10.00 9.23 -7.45
CA ALA A 36 10.11 8.12 -6.52
C ALA A 36 9.02 8.16 -5.45
N PHE A 37 8.73 9.34 -4.91
CA PHE A 37 7.65 9.54 -3.95
C PHE A 37 6.28 9.25 -4.58
N TRP A 38 6.02 9.76 -5.79
CA TRP A 38 4.78 9.53 -6.52
C TRP A 38 4.55 8.05 -6.79
N ARG A 39 5.60 7.31 -7.16
CA ARG A 39 5.55 5.86 -7.35
C ARG A 39 5.25 5.12 -6.05
N ALA A 40 5.88 5.52 -4.94
CA ALA A 40 5.56 4.95 -3.63
C ALA A 40 4.10 5.20 -3.25
N VAL A 41 3.63 6.45 -3.37
CA VAL A 41 2.23 6.81 -3.11
C VAL A 41 1.28 6.03 -4.00
N TYR A 42 1.57 5.90 -5.30
CA TYR A 42 0.76 5.12 -6.23
C TYR A 42 0.66 3.64 -5.81
N ILE A 43 1.78 3.01 -5.45
CA ILE A 43 1.80 1.61 -5.02
C ILE A 43 1.03 1.43 -3.71
N TYR A 44 1.27 2.27 -2.69
CA TYR A 44 0.64 2.06 -1.38
C TYR A 44 -0.81 2.55 -1.29
N ARG A 45 -1.24 3.51 -2.13
CA ARG A 45 -2.61 4.05 -2.09
C ARG A 45 -3.52 3.46 -3.15
N ILE A 46 -3.03 3.27 -4.37
CA ILE A 46 -3.86 2.88 -5.52
C ILE A 46 -3.80 1.37 -5.76
N ALA A 47 -2.64 0.73 -5.59
CA ALA A 47 -2.54 -0.72 -5.78
C ALA A 47 -3.46 -1.55 -4.86
N PRO A 48 -3.60 -1.29 -3.55
CA PRO A 48 -4.52 -2.07 -2.72
C PRO A 48 -6.00 -1.83 -3.05
N LEU A 49 -6.33 -0.75 -3.76
CA LEU A 49 -7.70 -0.42 -4.13
C LEU A 49 -8.14 -1.15 -5.41
N PHE A 50 -7.21 -1.40 -6.33
CA PHE A 50 -7.48 -2.15 -7.58
C PHE A 50 -7.08 -3.62 -7.51
N TYR A 51 -6.14 -3.99 -6.64
CA TYR A 51 -5.63 -5.36 -6.51
C TYR A 51 -6.31 -6.09 -5.36
N SER A 52 -7.57 -6.48 -5.56
CA SER A 52 -8.19 -7.50 -4.71
C SER A 52 -7.67 -8.88 -5.14
N PRO A 53 -7.14 -9.71 -4.23
CA PRO A 53 -6.81 -11.09 -4.58
C PRO A 53 -8.06 -11.78 -5.14
N LYS A 54 -7.90 -12.61 -6.19
CA LYS A 54 -8.97 -13.36 -6.86
C LYS A 54 -9.53 -14.45 -5.95
N LEU A 55 -10.14 -14.04 -4.84
CA LEU A 55 -10.77 -14.90 -3.83
C LEU A 55 -12.20 -15.28 -4.25
N ASP A 56 -12.73 -14.66 -5.29
CA ASP A 56 -14.11 -14.83 -5.75
C ASP A 56 -14.46 -16.29 -6.05
N GLN A 57 -13.52 -17.02 -6.68
CA GLN A 57 -13.65 -18.45 -6.96
C GLN A 57 -13.67 -19.36 -5.72
N TYR A 58 -13.34 -18.84 -4.54
CA TYR A 58 -13.29 -19.59 -3.29
C TYR A 58 -14.42 -19.21 -2.32
N LYS A 59 -15.13 -18.08 -2.54
CA LYS A 59 -16.17 -17.58 -1.63
C LYS A 59 -17.30 -18.57 -1.33
N ASN A 60 -17.63 -19.43 -2.29
CA ASN A 60 -18.69 -20.44 -2.18
C ASN A 60 -18.20 -21.82 -1.69
N ARG A 61 -16.89 -21.99 -1.52
CA ARG A 61 -16.29 -23.23 -1.02
C ARG A 61 -16.29 -23.26 0.51
N TRP A 62 -16.19 -24.45 1.07
CA TRP A 62 -15.98 -24.62 2.50
C TRP A 62 -14.56 -24.21 2.89
N THR A 63 -14.44 -23.25 3.82
CA THR A 63 -13.15 -22.80 4.33
C THR A 63 -12.91 -23.38 5.71
N VAL A 64 -11.93 -24.26 5.82
CA VAL A 64 -11.51 -24.84 7.10
C VAL A 64 -10.46 -23.95 7.74
N VAL A 65 -10.70 -23.48 8.96
CA VAL A 65 -9.75 -22.70 9.74
C VAL A 65 -9.39 -23.44 11.01
N THR A 66 -8.15 -23.91 11.10
CA THR A 66 -7.58 -24.51 12.30
C THR A 66 -7.08 -23.43 13.24
N GLY A 67 -7.49 -23.44 14.50
CA GLY A 67 -7.09 -22.40 15.47
C GLY A 67 -7.78 -21.05 15.27
N GLY A 68 -8.93 -21.01 14.59
CA GLY A 68 -9.70 -19.78 14.33
C GLY A 68 -10.39 -19.16 15.56
N THR A 69 -10.17 -19.71 16.76
CA THR A 69 -10.86 -19.27 17.99
C THR A 69 -10.23 -18.04 18.65
N ASP A 70 -8.94 -17.77 18.39
CA ASP A 70 -8.20 -16.69 19.03
C ASP A 70 -7.04 -16.18 18.16
N GLY A 71 -6.42 -15.06 18.56
CA GLY A 71 -5.23 -14.51 17.92
C GLY A 71 -5.35 -14.28 16.40
N ILE A 72 -4.30 -14.65 15.66
CA ILE A 72 -4.20 -14.46 14.21
C ILE A 72 -5.29 -15.26 13.47
N GLY A 73 -5.60 -16.48 13.91
CA GLY A 73 -6.62 -17.31 13.27
C GLY A 73 -8.02 -16.70 13.33
N LYS A 74 -8.37 -16.08 14.47
CA LYS A 74 -9.62 -15.33 14.62
C LYS A 74 -9.67 -14.11 13.70
N ALA A 75 -8.59 -13.33 13.65
CA ALA A 75 -8.50 -12.17 12.76
C ALA A 75 -8.65 -12.60 11.28
N TYR A 76 -8.00 -13.69 10.89
CA TYR A 76 -8.09 -14.21 9.52
C TYR A 76 -9.51 -14.68 9.17
N THR A 77 -10.18 -15.36 10.10
CA THR A 77 -11.59 -15.78 9.92
C THR A 77 -12.51 -14.58 9.72
N ILE A 78 -12.30 -13.49 10.49
CA ILE A 78 -13.08 -12.26 10.37
C ILE A 78 -12.80 -11.55 9.03
N GLU A 79 -11.55 -11.45 8.61
CA GLU A 79 -11.20 -10.85 7.31
C GLU A 79 -11.78 -11.67 6.15
N LEU A 80 -11.72 -13.00 6.20
CA LEU A 80 -12.39 -13.85 5.21
C LEU A 80 -13.91 -13.64 5.21
N ALA A 81 -14.54 -13.50 6.38
CA ALA A 81 -15.96 -13.20 6.47
C ALA A 81 -16.31 -11.85 5.83
N LYS A 82 -15.48 -10.81 6.02
CA LYS A 82 -15.63 -9.51 5.33
C LYS A 82 -15.49 -9.63 3.81
N HIS A 83 -14.61 -10.52 3.35
CA HIS A 83 -14.45 -10.83 1.92
C HIS A 83 -15.54 -11.75 1.35
N GLN A 84 -16.71 -11.83 1.99
CA GLN A 84 -17.92 -12.53 1.52
C GLN A 84 -17.80 -14.06 1.46
N PHE A 85 -16.89 -14.66 2.23
CA PHE A 85 -16.92 -16.11 2.44
C PHE A 85 -18.12 -16.47 3.32
N LYS A 86 -18.88 -17.50 2.92
CA LYS A 86 -20.15 -17.84 3.59
C LYS A 86 -20.14 -19.17 4.35
N LYS A 87 -19.13 -20.01 4.14
CA LYS A 87 -19.07 -21.38 4.68
C LYS A 87 -17.77 -21.58 5.43
N PHE A 88 -17.84 -21.76 6.74
CA PHE A 88 -16.66 -21.93 7.59
C PHE A 88 -16.73 -23.19 8.45
N VAL A 89 -15.61 -23.90 8.53
CA VAL A 89 -15.41 -24.99 9.49
C VAL A 89 -14.29 -24.59 10.44
N LEU A 90 -14.64 -24.28 11.69
CA LEU A 90 -13.68 -23.89 12.72
C LEU A 90 -13.26 -25.12 13.53
N ILE A 91 -11.95 -25.36 13.63
CA ILE A 91 -11.38 -26.46 14.40
C ILE A 91 -10.58 -25.87 15.57
N GLY A 92 -10.91 -26.29 16.79
CA GLY A 92 -10.26 -25.81 18.01
C GLY A 92 -10.52 -26.73 19.21
N ARG A 93 -9.67 -26.61 20.24
CA ARG A 93 -9.71 -27.47 21.44
C ARG A 93 -10.73 -27.03 22.50
N ASN A 94 -11.17 -25.78 22.45
CA ASN A 94 -12.07 -25.19 23.45
C ASN A 94 -13.42 -24.84 22.79
N SER A 95 -14.47 -25.56 23.19
CA SER A 95 -15.83 -25.41 22.65
C SER A 95 -16.43 -24.03 22.94
N THR A 96 -16.25 -23.50 24.15
CA THR A 96 -16.77 -22.18 24.55
C THR A 96 -16.21 -21.05 23.67
N LYS A 97 -14.91 -21.09 23.38
CA LYS A 97 -14.28 -20.11 22.47
C LYS A 97 -14.79 -20.27 21.03
N LEU A 98 -15.05 -21.50 20.60
CA LEU A 98 -15.58 -21.81 19.27
C LEU A 98 -16.99 -21.25 19.09
N ASP A 99 -17.86 -21.45 20.08
CA ASP A 99 -19.23 -20.93 20.08
C ASP A 99 -19.26 -19.39 20.06
N ASN A 100 -18.35 -18.75 20.78
CA ASN A 100 -18.23 -17.29 20.78
C ASN A 100 -17.89 -16.76 19.38
N VAL A 101 -16.95 -17.38 18.67
CA VAL A 101 -16.61 -16.98 17.29
C VAL A 101 -17.76 -17.29 16.33
N LYS A 102 -18.42 -18.44 16.48
CA LYS A 102 -19.61 -18.78 15.68
C LYS A 102 -20.72 -17.75 15.84
N LYS A 103 -21.05 -17.35 17.08
CA LYS A 103 -22.02 -16.29 17.36
C LYS A 103 -21.63 -14.95 16.74
N LEU A 104 -20.35 -14.60 16.83
CA LEU A 104 -19.81 -13.38 16.22
C LEU A 104 -19.99 -13.40 14.70
N LEU A 105 -19.59 -14.48 14.03
CA LEU A 105 -19.73 -14.60 12.57
C LEU A 105 -21.19 -14.63 12.12
N GLY A 106 -22.05 -15.38 12.80
CA GLY A 106 -23.49 -15.46 12.49
C GLY A 106 -24.21 -14.12 12.65
N LYS A 107 -23.83 -13.32 13.67
CA LYS A 107 -24.44 -12.01 13.92
C LYS A 107 -24.03 -10.94 12.90
N PHE A 108 -22.76 -10.93 12.49
CA PHE A 108 -22.22 -9.83 11.67
C PHE A 108 -22.19 -10.13 10.17
N TYR A 109 -22.13 -11.40 9.76
CA TYR A 109 -21.83 -11.76 8.37
C TYR A 109 -22.80 -12.80 7.75
N PHE A 110 -23.84 -13.23 8.48
CA PHE A 110 -24.86 -14.19 8.02
C PHE A 110 -24.24 -15.46 7.37
N ILE A 111 -23.32 -16.06 8.11
CA ILE A 111 -22.53 -17.24 7.72
C ILE A 111 -23.22 -18.51 8.21
N TYR A 112 -23.15 -19.58 7.41
CA TYR A 112 -23.70 -20.91 7.71
C TYR A 112 -22.63 -21.90 8.19
#